data_AF-A0A7K8X4L6-F1
#
_entry.id   AF-A0A7K8X4L6-F1
#
_cell.length_a   1.000
_cell.length_b   1.000
_cell.length_c   1.000
_cell.angle_alpha   90.00
_cell.angle_beta   90.00
_cell.angle_gamma   90.00
#
_symmetry.space_group_name_H-M   'P 1'
#
loop_
_entity.id
_entity.type
_entity.pdbx_description
1 polymer ?
#
loop_
_entity_poly.entity_id
_entity_poly.type
_entity_poly.pdbx_seq_one_letter_code
_entity_poly.pdbx_strand_id
1 'polypeptide(L)'
;QYHHYQSHVEIFTFQPDKPSKDLAELVMFLAQVAHCYPEHMASFPQQLKDFLSYHHTVLDADLRMTFCKALILLRNKNLITPTSCLELFFQLLRCHDKLLRKTLYTHIVSDIKNVNAKHKNNKVNTTLQNFMYTMLRDSNPTAAKISLDVMIELYMRNIWNDAKTVNVITTACFSKVTKVLVAALKFFLGKDEDEKQDSDSESEVELLQPSQHLGGLLWTCSNTSMFLLCWGLQNCTQYVFFCVMQKQKKKNKPEVFNFSAIHLIHDPQDFAEKLLKQLESCKERFEVKMMLMDLISRLVGIHEV
;
A
#
# COMPACT_ATOMS: atom_id res chain seq x y z
N GLN A 1 -13.52 32.04 -5.91
CA GLN A 1 -12.71 30.83 -5.63
C GLN A 1 -12.43 30.02 -6.89
N TYR A 2 -13.43 29.53 -7.64
CA TYR A 2 -13.15 28.77 -8.88
C TYR A 2 -12.39 29.58 -9.96
N HIS A 3 -12.79 30.83 -10.25
CA HIS A 3 -12.03 31.70 -11.15
C HIS A 3 -10.61 32.04 -10.65
N HIS A 4 -10.45 32.11 -9.33
CA HIS A 4 -9.15 32.32 -8.69
C HIS A 4 -8.24 31.11 -8.92
N TYR A 5 -8.79 29.90 -8.74
CA TYR A 5 -8.11 28.65 -9.12
C TYR A 5 -7.72 28.63 -10.60
N GLN A 6 -8.61 28.99 -11.52
CA GLN A 6 -8.30 29.06 -12.95
C GLN A 6 -7.12 30.00 -13.24
N SER A 7 -7.11 31.18 -12.63
CA SER A 7 -6.02 32.15 -12.79
C SER A 7 -4.69 31.58 -12.26
N HIS A 8 -4.70 30.92 -11.10
CA HIS A 8 -3.51 30.27 -10.55
C HIS A 8 -3.04 29.08 -11.37
N VAL A 9 -3.95 28.32 -11.98
CA VAL A 9 -3.63 27.21 -12.88
C VAL A 9 -2.94 27.70 -14.16
N GLU A 10 -3.41 28.81 -14.74
CA GLU A 10 -2.74 29.41 -15.90
C GLU A 10 -1.30 29.82 -15.55
N ILE A 11 -1.11 30.52 -14.42
CA ILE A 11 0.22 30.89 -13.90
C ILE A 11 1.09 29.64 -13.68
N PHE A 12 0.52 28.60 -13.07
CA PHE A 12 1.22 27.34 -12.81
C PHE A 12 1.65 26.63 -14.10
N THR A 13 0.83 26.69 -15.15
CA THR A 13 1.15 26.09 -16.45
C THR A 13 2.40 26.72 -17.06
N PHE A 14 2.63 28.03 -16.83
CA PHE A 14 3.85 28.71 -17.26
C PHE A 14 5.06 28.45 -16.35
N GLN A 15 4.85 28.19 -15.05
CA GLN A 15 5.92 28.00 -14.07
C GLN A 15 5.61 26.84 -13.09
N PRO A 16 5.71 25.57 -13.54
CA PRO A 16 5.30 24.41 -12.74
C PRO A 16 6.26 24.03 -11.60
N ASP A 17 7.47 24.60 -11.60
CA ASP A 17 8.52 24.37 -10.60
C ASP A 17 8.30 25.22 -9.32
N LYS A 18 7.53 26.31 -9.41
CA LYS A 18 7.37 27.21 -8.27
C LYS A 18 6.34 26.65 -7.27
N PRO A 19 6.69 26.54 -5.97
CA PRO A 19 5.72 26.19 -4.95
C PRO A 19 4.68 27.31 -4.82
N SER A 20 3.41 26.93 -4.70
CA SER A 20 2.28 27.86 -4.54
C SER A 20 1.35 27.36 -3.44
N LYS A 21 1.40 28.00 -2.27
CA LYS A 21 0.53 27.66 -1.14
C LYS A 21 -0.93 27.95 -1.46
N ASP A 22 -1.19 29.07 -2.12
CA ASP A 22 -2.55 29.47 -2.51
C ASP A 22 -3.18 28.43 -3.44
N LEU A 23 -2.43 27.93 -4.43
CA LEU A 23 -2.92 26.88 -5.32
C LEU A 23 -3.19 25.58 -4.54
N ALA A 24 -2.34 25.22 -3.58
CA ALA A 24 -2.53 24.05 -2.74
C ALA A 24 -3.84 24.13 -1.92
N GLU A 25 -4.08 25.27 -1.28
CA GLU A 25 -5.30 25.53 -0.49
C GLU A 25 -6.55 25.53 -1.37
N LEU A 26 -6.50 26.19 -2.52
CA LEU A 26 -7.60 26.22 -3.49
C LEU A 26 -7.94 24.83 -4.02
N VAL A 27 -6.94 24.03 -4.38
CA VAL A 27 -7.15 22.65 -4.87
C VAL A 27 -7.79 21.78 -3.79
N MET A 28 -7.35 21.89 -2.54
CA MET A 28 -7.94 21.14 -1.44
C MET A 28 -9.38 21.57 -1.14
N PHE A 29 -9.64 22.88 -1.11
CA PHE A 29 -10.98 23.40 -0.94
C PHE A 29 -11.91 22.91 -2.06
N LEU A 30 -11.47 23.02 -3.31
CA LEU A 30 -12.23 22.55 -4.46
C LEU A 30 -12.50 21.04 -4.41
N ALA A 31 -11.53 20.21 -4.01
CA ALA A 31 -11.73 18.77 -3.84
C ALA A 31 -12.74 18.43 -2.72
N GLN A 32 -12.81 19.25 -1.67
CA GLN A 32 -13.81 19.10 -0.62
C GLN A 32 -15.22 19.45 -1.14
N VAL A 33 -15.35 20.50 -1.94
CA VAL A 33 -16.65 21.02 -2.38
C VAL A 33 -17.12 20.42 -3.72
N ALA A 34 -16.27 19.69 -4.44
CA ALA A 34 -16.53 19.15 -5.78
C ALA A 34 -17.84 18.35 -5.91
N HIS A 35 -18.19 17.54 -4.91
CA HIS A 35 -19.43 16.76 -4.91
C HIS A 35 -20.72 17.61 -4.88
N CYS A 36 -20.66 18.84 -4.37
CA CYS A 36 -21.82 19.73 -4.32
C CYS A 36 -22.07 20.44 -5.66
N TYR A 37 -21.08 20.52 -6.54
CA TYR A 37 -21.16 21.25 -7.82
C TYR A 37 -20.62 20.40 -8.98
N PRO A 38 -21.29 19.30 -9.34
CA PRO A 38 -20.80 18.36 -10.36
C PRO A 38 -20.65 19.00 -11.75
N GLU A 39 -21.53 19.95 -12.11
CA GLU A 39 -21.51 20.60 -13.43
C GLU A 39 -20.29 21.50 -13.62
N HIS A 40 -19.98 22.35 -12.64
CA HIS A 40 -18.84 23.27 -12.71
C HIS A 40 -17.49 22.57 -12.48
N MET A 41 -17.49 21.42 -11.82
CA MET A 41 -16.28 20.70 -11.41
C MET A 41 -15.96 19.47 -12.28
N ALA A 42 -16.67 19.27 -13.40
CA ALA A 42 -16.48 18.11 -14.26
C ALA A 42 -15.05 18.00 -14.83
N SER A 43 -14.43 19.14 -15.17
CA SER A 43 -13.06 19.19 -15.74
C SER A 43 -11.95 19.09 -14.69
N PHE A 44 -12.26 19.38 -13.42
CA PHE A 44 -11.27 19.52 -12.35
C PHE A 44 -10.47 18.22 -12.06
N PRO A 45 -11.10 17.03 -11.95
CA PRO A 45 -10.36 15.79 -11.76
C PRO A 45 -9.38 15.48 -12.91
N GLN A 46 -9.80 15.78 -14.15
CA GLN A 46 -8.98 15.55 -15.33
C GLN A 46 -7.78 16.50 -15.36
N GLN A 47 -7.98 17.78 -15.04
CA GLN A 47 -6.89 18.76 -14.93
C GLN A 47 -5.83 18.33 -13.91
N LEU A 48 -6.25 17.88 -12.71
CA LEU A 48 -5.31 17.37 -11.70
C LEU A 48 -4.56 16.14 -12.18
N LYS A 49 -5.23 15.24 -12.90
CA LYS A 49 -4.61 14.05 -13.51
C LYS A 49 -3.53 14.47 -14.51
N ASP A 50 -3.85 15.42 -15.38
CA ASP A 50 -2.96 15.89 -16.42
C ASP A 50 -1.73 16.59 -15.83
N PHE A 51 -1.90 17.47 -14.83
CA PHE A 51 -0.78 18.12 -14.14
C PHE A 51 0.19 17.11 -13.52
N LEU A 52 -0.36 16.09 -12.86
CA LEU A 52 0.47 15.02 -12.30
C LEU A 52 1.11 14.17 -13.39
N SER A 53 0.44 13.84 -14.49
CA SER A 53 1.06 13.03 -15.54
C SER A 53 2.17 13.76 -16.32
N TYR A 54 2.03 15.06 -16.58
CA TYR A 54 3.01 15.80 -17.39
C TYR A 54 4.17 16.36 -16.57
N HIS A 55 3.91 16.77 -15.33
CA HIS A 55 4.88 17.54 -14.55
C HIS A 55 5.32 16.83 -13.27
N HIS A 56 5.01 15.55 -13.05
CA HIS A 56 5.34 14.87 -11.78
C HIS A 56 6.82 14.95 -11.38
N THR A 57 7.78 15.06 -12.29
CA THR A 57 9.21 15.21 -11.95
C THR A 57 9.59 16.63 -11.54
N VAL A 58 8.91 17.64 -12.08
CA VAL A 58 9.23 19.06 -11.91
C VAL A 58 8.43 19.70 -10.77
N LEU A 59 7.26 19.16 -10.44
CA LEU A 59 6.45 19.69 -9.34
C LEU A 59 7.23 19.71 -8.01
N ASP A 60 6.99 20.76 -7.25
CA ASP A 60 7.33 20.80 -5.83
C ASP A 60 6.68 19.63 -5.07
N ALA A 61 7.40 19.09 -4.07
CA ALA A 61 6.98 17.90 -3.35
C ALA A 61 5.67 18.09 -2.57
N ASP A 62 5.47 19.26 -1.96
CA ASP A 62 4.28 19.55 -1.16
C ASP A 62 3.05 19.75 -2.06
N LEU A 63 3.22 20.43 -3.19
CA LEU A 63 2.17 20.54 -4.21
C LEU A 63 1.80 19.19 -4.80
N ARG A 64 2.78 18.36 -5.16
CA ARG A 64 2.56 17.00 -5.68
C ARG A 64 1.76 16.16 -4.68
N MET A 65 2.14 16.20 -3.40
CA MET A 65 1.42 15.52 -2.32
C MET A 65 -0.02 16.03 -2.19
N THR A 66 -0.22 17.36 -2.26
CA THR A 66 -1.54 17.98 -2.16
C THR A 66 -2.45 17.55 -3.30
N PHE A 67 -1.96 17.53 -4.54
CA PHE A 67 -2.73 17.07 -5.70
C PHE A 67 -3.10 15.58 -5.58
N CYS A 68 -2.17 14.75 -5.07
CA CYS A 68 -2.46 13.35 -4.81
C CYS A 68 -3.56 13.19 -3.74
N LYS A 69 -3.49 13.94 -2.63
CA LYS A 69 -4.53 13.95 -1.59
C LYS A 69 -5.88 14.41 -2.13
N ALA A 70 -5.90 15.45 -2.98
CA ALA A 70 -7.11 15.92 -3.63
C ALA A 70 -7.73 14.83 -4.53
N LEU A 71 -6.93 14.15 -5.35
CA LEU A 71 -7.41 13.02 -6.17
C LEU A 71 -7.95 11.86 -5.32
N ILE A 72 -7.28 11.53 -4.20
CA ILE A 72 -7.75 10.52 -3.24
C ILE A 72 -9.12 10.91 -2.67
N LEU A 73 -9.32 12.17 -2.28
CA LEU A 73 -10.62 12.64 -1.78
C LEU A 73 -11.72 12.56 -2.83
N LEU A 74 -11.42 12.97 -4.08
CA LEU A 74 -12.36 12.87 -5.19
C LEU A 74 -12.71 11.40 -5.50
N ARG A 75 -11.74 10.50 -5.38
CA ARG A 75 -11.92 9.05 -5.52
C ARG A 75 -12.83 8.48 -4.43
N ASN A 76 -12.62 8.84 -3.17
CA ASN A 76 -13.46 8.41 -2.06
C ASN A 76 -14.92 8.86 -2.21
N LYS A 77 -15.16 9.99 -2.90
CA LYS A 77 -16.49 10.49 -3.26
C LYS A 77 -17.05 9.90 -4.56
N ASN A 78 -16.37 8.93 -5.16
CA ASN A 78 -16.74 8.27 -6.43
C ASN A 78 -16.84 9.22 -7.64
N LEU A 79 -16.14 10.36 -7.62
CA LEU A 79 -16.09 11.30 -8.76
C LEU A 79 -15.08 10.89 -9.83
N ILE A 80 -14.22 9.91 -9.53
CA ILE A 80 -13.16 9.41 -10.43
C ILE A 80 -13.25 7.89 -10.55
N THR A 81 -13.05 7.37 -11.75
CA THR A 81 -12.97 5.93 -11.99
C THR A 81 -11.72 5.33 -11.33
N PRO A 82 -11.84 4.15 -10.68
CA PRO A 82 -10.73 3.53 -9.96
C PRO A 82 -9.53 3.24 -10.87
N THR A 83 -9.78 2.73 -12.07
CA THR A 83 -8.73 2.32 -13.02
C THR A 83 -7.83 3.49 -13.40
N SER A 84 -8.42 4.60 -13.85
CA SER A 84 -7.69 5.80 -14.26
C SER A 84 -6.89 6.43 -13.10
N CYS A 85 -7.44 6.41 -11.89
CA CYS A 85 -6.79 6.97 -10.70
C CYS A 85 -5.59 6.12 -10.27
N LEU A 86 -5.78 4.80 -10.18
CA LEU A 86 -4.74 3.87 -9.75
C LEU A 86 -3.59 3.79 -10.77
N GLU A 87 -3.88 3.78 -12.08
CA GLU A 87 -2.85 3.84 -13.13
C GLU A 87 -1.91 5.04 -12.96
N LEU A 88 -2.47 6.23 -12.69
CA LEU A 88 -1.67 7.42 -12.40
C LEU A 88 -0.83 7.23 -11.13
N PHE A 89 -1.42 6.73 -10.04
CA PHE A 89 -0.68 6.54 -8.78
C PHE A 89 0.49 5.56 -8.91
N PHE A 90 0.34 4.49 -9.68
CA PHE A 90 1.45 3.60 -9.99
C PHE A 90 2.55 4.27 -10.82
N GLN A 91 2.20 5.15 -11.78
CA GLN A 91 3.20 5.95 -12.50
C GLN A 91 3.95 6.90 -11.55
N LEU A 92 3.24 7.50 -10.58
CA LEU A 92 3.82 8.40 -9.58
C LEU A 92 4.77 7.70 -8.61
N LEU A 93 4.73 6.37 -8.48
CA LEU A 93 5.72 5.61 -7.69
C LEU A 93 7.16 5.77 -8.21
N ARG A 94 7.34 6.21 -9.46
CA ARG A 94 8.65 6.54 -10.04
C ARG A 94 9.31 7.76 -9.39
N CYS A 95 8.53 8.62 -8.74
CA CYS A 95 9.04 9.85 -8.13
C CYS A 95 9.97 9.54 -6.94
N HIS A 96 11.00 10.35 -6.75
CA HIS A 96 11.98 10.22 -5.68
C HIS A 96 11.50 10.79 -4.33
N ASP A 97 10.25 10.49 -3.94
CA ASP A 97 9.66 10.95 -2.68
C ASP A 97 9.21 9.75 -1.84
N LYS A 98 9.84 9.57 -0.67
CA LYS A 98 9.55 8.45 0.23
C LYS A 98 8.17 8.58 0.88
N LEU A 99 7.78 9.80 1.27
CA LEU A 99 6.50 10.05 1.93
C LEU A 99 5.35 9.83 0.94
N LEU A 100 5.47 10.40 -0.26
CA LEU A 100 4.49 10.19 -1.32
C LEU A 100 4.30 8.72 -1.64
N ARG A 101 5.39 7.96 -1.82
CA ARG A 101 5.30 6.52 -2.10
C ARG A 101 4.60 5.75 -0.97
N LYS A 102 4.87 6.08 0.30
CA LYS A 102 4.19 5.45 1.45
C LYS A 102 2.68 5.77 1.41
N THR A 103 2.31 7.03 1.20
CA THR A 103 0.90 7.45 1.11
C THR A 103 0.18 6.79 -0.06
N LEU A 104 0.78 6.77 -1.25
CA LEU A 104 0.22 6.13 -2.43
C LEU A 104 0.06 4.63 -2.23
N TYR A 105 1.07 3.96 -1.67
CA TYR A 105 1.01 2.54 -1.34
C TYR A 105 -0.19 2.19 -0.46
N THR A 106 -0.32 2.88 0.68
CA THR A 106 -1.43 2.66 1.62
C THR A 106 -2.78 2.92 0.96
N HIS A 107 -2.89 3.99 0.16
CA HIS A 107 -4.12 4.31 -0.54
C HIS A 107 -4.47 3.27 -1.61
N ILE A 108 -3.52 2.84 -2.44
CA ILE A 108 -3.73 1.85 -3.49
C ILE A 108 -4.30 0.55 -2.90
N VAL A 109 -3.68 0.04 -1.84
CA VAL A 109 -4.15 -1.20 -1.18
C VAL A 109 -5.55 -1.00 -0.59
N SER A 110 -5.81 0.14 0.05
CA SER A 110 -7.11 0.46 0.65
C SER A 110 -8.22 0.62 -0.40
N ASP A 111 -7.98 1.34 -1.50
CA ASP A 111 -8.97 1.53 -2.56
C ASP A 111 -9.29 0.20 -3.26
N ILE A 112 -8.28 -0.63 -3.58
CA ILE A 112 -8.53 -1.96 -4.17
C ILE A 112 -9.32 -2.85 -3.21
N LYS A 113 -9.03 -2.80 -1.90
CA LYS A 113 -9.82 -3.50 -0.88
C LYS A 113 -11.27 -3.00 -0.86
N ASN A 114 -11.49 -1.69 -0.90
CA ASN A 114 -12.82 -1.09 -0.86
C ASN A 114 -13.63 -1.38 -2.12
N VAL A 115 -13.00 -1.34 -3.30
CA VAL A 115 -13.61 -1.73 -4.58
C VAL A 115 -14.09 -3.19 -4.57
N ASN A 116 -13.37 -4.07 -3.87
CA ASN A 116 -13.70 -5.49 -3.74
C ASN A 116 -14.49 -5.84 -2.47
N ALA A 117 -14.90 -4.85 -1.65
CA ALA A 117 -15.50 -5.09 -0.34
C ALA A 117 -16.90 -5.74 -0.42
N LYS A 118 -17.70 -5.38 -1.41
CA LYS A 118 -19.05 -5.96 -1.62
C LYS A 118 -19.01 -7.24 -2.45
N HIS A 119 -18.31 -7.19 -3.57
CA HIS A 119 -18.12 -8.31 -4.51
C HIS A 119 -16.81 -8.12 -5.25
N LYS A 120 -16.18 -9.22 -5.70
CA LYS A 120 -14.96 -9.19 -6.50
C LYS A 120 -15.19 -8.48 -7.85
N ASN A 121 -14.63 -7.29 -8.04
CA ASN A 121 -14.77 -6.56 -9.29
C ASN A 121 -13.74 -7.04 -10.32
N ASN A 122 -14.05 -8.18 -10.97
CA ASN A 122 -13.13 -8.85 -11.88
C ASN A 122 -12.67 -7.96 -13.06
N LYS A 123 -13.51 -7.02 -13.52
CA LYS A 123 -13.14 -6.10 -14.60
C LYS A 123 -11.98 -5.18 -14.17
N VAL A 124 -12.13 -4.51 -13.02
CA VAL A 124 -11.09 -3.62 -12.47
C VAL A 124 -9.84 -4.43 -12.12
N ASN A 125 -10.01 -5.59 -11.47
CA ASN A 125 -8.88 -6.44 -11.09
C ASN A 125 -8.08 -6.92 -12.32
N THR A 126 -8.75 -7.36 -13.39
CA THR A 126 -8.07 -7.81 -14.61
C THR A 126 -7.26 -6.68 -15.26
N THR A 127 -7.84 -5.47 -15.33
CA THR A 127 -7.15 -4.29 -15.86
C THR A 127 -5.93 -3.94 -15.01
N LEU A 128 -6.07 -3.90 -13.68
CA LEU A 128 -4.97 -3.59 -12.77
C LEU A 128 -3.87 -4.64 -12.79
N GLN A 129 -4.21 -5.93 -12.83
CA GLN A 129 -3.25 -7.03 -12.94
C GLN A 129 -2.45 -6.96 -14.25
N ASN A 130 -3.12 -6.66 -15.38
CA ASN A 130 -2.44 -6.46 -16.66
C ASN A 130 -1.49 -5.26 -16.58
N PHE A 131 -1.91 -4.18 -15.93
CA PHE A 131 -1.07 -3.01 -15.71
C PHE A 131 0.11 -3.35 -14.78
N MET A 132 -0.07 -4.14 -13.72
CA MET A 132 1.01 -4.58 -12.83
C MET A 132 2.09 -5.37 -13.57
N TYR A 133 1.68 -6.23 -14.52
CA TYR A 133 2.62 -6.97 -15.35
C TYR A 133 3.54 -6.04 -16.16
N THR A 134 3.01 -4.92 -16.66
CA THR A 134 3.82 -3.90 -17.33
C THR A 134 4.73 -3.16 -16.35
N MET A 135 4.27 -2.89 -15.13
CA MET A 135 5.05 -2.17 -14.10
C MET A 135 6.19 -3.01 -13.51
N LEU A 136 6.05 -4.33 -13.39
CA LEU A 136 7.15 -5.20 -12.93
C LEU A 136 8.31 -5.28 -13.93
N ARG A 137 8.03 -4.99 -15.20
CA ARG A 137 9.03 -4.92 -16.29
C ARG A 137 9.59 -3.51 -16.48
N ASP A 138 9.16 -2.55 -15.66
CA ASP A 138 9.61 -1.18 -15.73
C ASP A 138 11.10 -1.05 -15.41
N SER A 139 11.76 -0.05 -15.99
CA SER A 139 13.19 0.20 -15.81
C SER A 139 13.52 0.69 -14.39
N ASN A 140 12.55 1.29 -13.70
CA ASN A 140 12.75 1.83 -12.35
C ASN A 140 12.61 0.71 -11.29
N PRO A 141 13.71 0.35 -10.60
CA PRO A 141 13.71 -0.75 -9.63
C PRO A 141 12.84 -0.46 -8.40
N THR A 142 12.67 0.81 -8.02
CA THR A 142 11.87 1.19 -6.85
C THR A 142 10.38 1.05 -7.12
N ALA A 143 9.93 1.49 -8.30
CA ALA A 143 8.54 1.34 -8.73
C ALA A 143 8.17 -0.14 -8.91
N ALA A 144 9.05 -0.94 -9.52
CA ALA A 144 8.85 -2.38 -9.68
C ALA A 144 8.75 -3.10 -8.32
N LYS A 145 9.63 -2.77 -7.37
CA LYS A 145 9.61 -3.35 -6.01
C LYS A 145 8.32 -3.00 -5.26
N ILE A 146 7.92 -1.74 -5.27
CA ILE A 146 6.68 -1.32 -4.56
C ILE A 146 5.45 -1.93 -5.23
N SER A 147 5.42 -2.02 -6.56
CA SER A 147 4.33 -2.68 -7.28
C SER A 147 4.24 -4.16 -6.91
N LEU A 148 5.38 -4.85 -6.79
CA LEU A 148 5.42 -6.23 -6.30
C LEU A 148 4.90 -6.34 -4.86
N ASP A 149 5.32 -5.44 -3.96
CA ASP A 149 4.84 -5.43 -2.58
C ASP A 149 3.31 -5.26 -2.51
N VAL A 150 2.74 -4.39 -3.35
CA VAL A 150 1.28 -4.21 -3.44
C VAL A 150 0.61 -5.51 -3.87
N MET A 151 1.15 -6.23 -4.87
CA MET A 151 0.60 -7.52 -5.30
C MET A 151 0.66 -8.57 -4.19
N ILE A 152 1.79 -8.65 -3.48
CA ILE A 152 1.97 -9.56 -2.35
C ILE A 152 0.95 -9.24 -1.25
N GLU A 153 0.79 -7.97 -0.89
CA GLU A 153 -0.14 -7.56 0.15
C GLU A 153 -1.61 -7.84 -0.22
N LEU A 154 -2.00 -7.63 -1.48
CA LEU A 154 -3.34 -7.95 -1.97
C LEU A 154 -3.62 -9.45 -2.00
N TYR A 155 -2.60 -10.27 -2.27
CA TYR A 155 -2.69 -11.72 -2.16
C TYR A 155 -2.87 -12.16 -0.70
N MET A 156 -2.05 -11.65 0.22
CA MET A 156 -2.13 -11.97 1.65
C MET A 156 -3.48 -11.54 2.27
N ARG A 157 -4.07 -10.46 1.76
CA ARG A 157 -5.42 -10.01 2.15
C ARG A 157 -6.55 -10.82 1.49
N ASN A 158 -6.25 -11.87 0.74
CA ASN A 158 -7.19 -12.73 -0.01
C ASN A 158 -8.07 -11.98 -1.04
N ILE A 159 -7.60 -10.82 -1.53
CA ILE A 159 -8.33 -10.03 -2.54
C ILE A 159 -8.00 -10.58 -3.93
N TRP A 160 -6.71 -10.68 -4.24
CA TRP A 160 -6.17 -11.22 -5.49
C TRP A 160 -5.57 -12.62 -5.28
N ASN A 161 -6.41 -13.54 -4.79
CA ASN A 161 -6.06 -14.95 -4.67
C ASN A 161 -6.48 -15.69 -5.95
N ASP A 162 -5.67 -15.52 -7.00
CA ASP A 162 -5.92 -16.09 -8.32
C ASP A 162 -4.59 -16.53 -8.98
N ALA A 163 -4.68 -17.55 -9.84
CA ALA A 163 -3.52 -18.10 -10.53
C ALA A 163 -2.76 -17.04 -11.33
N LYS A 164 -3.47 -16.09 -11.95
CA LYS A 164 -2.84 -15.03 -12.74
C LYS A 164 -1.94 -14.14 -11.87
N THR A 165 -2.39 -13.72 -10.70
CA THR A 165 -1.57 -12.93 -9.76
C THR A 165 -0.30 -13.69 -9.36
N VAL A 166 -0.41 -14.97 -9.01
CA VAL A 166 0.74 -15.81 -8.63
C VAL A 166 1.73 -15.94 -9.78
N ASN A 167 1.25 -16.21 -11.00
CA ASN A 167 2.11 -16.34 -12.17
C ASN A 167 2.72 -15.00 -12.63
N VAL A 168 2.14 -13.87 -12.27
CA VAL A 168 2.83 -12.58 -12.42
C VAL A 168 3.96 -12.46 -11.40
N ILE A 169 3.76 -12.90 -10.15
CA ILE A 169 4.82 -12.89 -9.12
C ILE A 169 5.96 -13.86 -9.46
N THR A 170 5.69 -15.03 -10.07
CA THR A 170 6.77 -15.94 -10.53
C THR A 170 7.71 -15.26 -11.53
N THR A 171 7.21 -14.36 -12.38
CA THR A 171 8.09 -13.59 -13.30
C THR A 171 9.05 -12.65 -12.55
N ALA A 172 8.67 -12.17 -11.37
CA ALA A 172 9.53 -11.34 -10.54
C ALA A 172 10.71 -12.11 -9.93
N CYS A 173 10.61 -13.44 -9.79
CA CYS A 173 11.71 -14.33 -9.39
C CYS A 173 12.84 -14.40 -10.43
N PHE A 174 12.63 -13.90 -11.65
CA PHE A 174 13.64 -13.81 -12.70
C PHE A 174 14.13 -12.37 -12.94
N SER A 175 13.80 -11.45 -12.02
CA SER A 175 14.25 -10.06 -12.13
C SER A 175 15.75 -9.93 -11.85
N LYS A 176 16.43 -9.10 -12.64
CA LYS A 176 17.84 -8.72 -12.41
C LYS A 176 18.02 -7.84 -11.16
N VAL A 177 16.94 -7.27 -10.64
CA VAL A 177 16.99 -6.41 -9.46
C VAL A 177 16.88 -7.29 -8.21
N THR A 178 17.97 -7.43 -7.47
CA THR A 178 18.05 -8.30 -6.28
C THR A 178 16.94 -8.03 -5.26
N LYS A 179 16.54 -6.77 -5.05
CA LYS A 179 15.44 -6.42 -4.12
C LYS A 179 14.08 -6.97 -4.55
N VAL A 180 13.81 -6.99 -5.86
CA VAL A 180 12.57 -7.53 -6.44
C VAL A 180 12.60 -9.05 -6.37
N LEU A 181 13.73 -9.65 -6.73
CA LEU A 181 13.99 -11.09 -6.60
C LEU A 181 13.75 -11.58 -5.17
N VAL A 182 14.39 -10.95 -4.18
CA VAL A 182 14.27 -11.35 -2.77
C VAL A 182 12.84 -11.21 -2.27
N ALA A 183 12.11 -10.15 -2.63
CA ALA A 183 10.71 -10.00 -2.26
C ALA A 183 9.83 -11.12 -2.86
N ALA A 184 10.06 -11.48 -4.12
CA ALA A 184 9.31 -12.58 -4.76
C ALA A 184 9.64 -13.95 -4.13
N LEU A 185 10.91 -14.21 -3.80
CA LEU A 185 11.30 -15.44 -3.10
C LEU A 185 10.70 -15.51 -1.69
N LYS A 186 10.73 -14.41 -0.94
CA LYS A 186 10.14 -14.34 0.41
C LYS A 186 8.63 -14.60 0.40
N PHE A 187 7.93 -14.11 -0.62
CA PHE A 187 6.51 -14.40 -0.83
C PHE A 187 6.24 -15.91 -0.91
N PHE A 188 6.96 -16.65 -1.76
CA PHE A 188 6.73 -18.10 -1.92
C PHE A 188 7.22 -18.92 -0.72
N LEU A 189 8.27 -18.46 -0.03
CA LEU A 189 8.79 -19.14 1.16
C LEU A 189 7.94 -18.87 2.42
N GLY A 190 7.12 -17.81 2.41
CA GLY A 190 6.31 -17.38 3.54
C GLY A 190 7.07 -16.59 4.61
N LYS A 191 8.26 -16.06 4.31
CA LYS A 191 9.16 -15.37 5.27
C LYS A 191 8.83 -13.88 5.48
N ASP A 192 7.79 -13.34 4.84
CA ASP A 192 7.46 -11.91 4.91
C ASP A 192 6.72 -11.47 6.18
N GLU A 193 6.08 -12.41 6.91
CA GLU A 193 5.32 -12.09 8.14
C GLU A 193 6.24 -11.72 9.31
N ASP A 194 7.44 -12.32 9.39
CA ASP A 194 8.34 -12.17 10.53
C ASP A 194 9.13 -10.85 10.51
N GLU A 195 9.43 -10.28 9.33
CA GLU A 195 10.27 -9.07 9.23
C GLU A 195 9.50 -7.75 9.25
N LYS A 196 8.24 -7.71 8.81
CA LYS A 196 7.47 -6.45 8.73
C LYS A 196 6.95 -5.94 10.08
N GLN A 197 6.89 -6.78 11.11
CA GLN A 197 6.26 -6.41 12.39
C GLN A 197 7.19 -5.75 13.41
N ASP A 198 8.51 -5.76 13.20
CA ASP A 198 9.47 -5.11 14.13
C ASP A 198 9.57 -3.58 13.94
N SER A 199 9.02 -3.03 12.85
CA SER A 199 9.15 -1.59 12.52
C SER A 199 7.90 -0.74 12.81
N ASP A 200 6.79 -1.33 13.24
CA ASP A 200 5.47 -0.65 13.33
C ASP A 200 4.94 -0.54 14.78
N SER A 201 5.83 -0.31 15.75
CA SER A 201 5.46 -0.07 17.16
C SER A 201 5.07 1.40 17.47
N GLU A 202 4.87 2.26 16.47
CA GLU A 202 4.27 3.59 16.68
C GLU A 202 2.78 3.56 16.35
N SER A 203 1.98 3.05 17.28
CA SER A 203 0.52 3.22 17.24
C SER A 203 0.14 4.57 17.84
N GLU A 204 -0.37 5.46 16.99
CA GLU A 204 -1.15 6.64 17.39
C GLU A 204 -2.28 6.22 18.36
N VAL A 205 -2.32 6.85 19.53
CA VAL A 205 -3.33 6.61 20.57
C VAL A 205 -4.56 7.45 20.23
N GLU A 206 -5.58 6.85 19.62
CA GLU A 206 -6.94 7.42 19.66
C GLU A 206 -7.45 7.36 21.10
N LEU A 207 -7.62 8.53 21.73
CA LEU A 207 -8.24 8.68 23.04
C LEU A 207 -9.69 8.14 23.00
N LEU A 208 -9.90 6.94 23.55
CA LEU A 208 -11.23 6.43 23.88
C LEU A 208 -11.87 7.34 24.95
N GLN A 209 -13.03 7.91 24.65
CA GLN A 209 -13.77 8.75 25.59
C GLN A 209 -14.20 7.94 26.84
N PRO A 210 -14.12 8.51 28.06
CA PRO A 210 -14.42 7.77 29.28
C PRO A 210 -15.89 7.33 29.37
N SER A 211 -16.11 6.01 29.45
CA SER A 211 -17.41 5.40 29.75
C SER A 211 -17.89 5.75 31.17
N GLN A 212 -19.20 5.98 31.32
CA GLN A 212 -19.92 6.45 32.52
C GLN A 212 -19.86 5.55 33.77
N HIS A 213 -18.99 4.54 33.82
CA HIS A 213 -18.85 3.61 34.94
C HIS A 213 -17.81 4.04 36.00
N LEU A 214 -17.15 5.19 35.85
CA LEU A 214 -16.18 5.73 36.83
C LEU A 214 -16.82 6.42 38.05
N GLY A 215 -18.15 6.41 38.20
CA GLY A 215 -18.82 7.10 39.31
C GLY A 215 -18.57 6.49 40.70
N GLY A 216 -18.18 5.21 40.77
CA GLY A 216 -18.04 4.49 42.05
C GLY A 216 -16.71 4.72 42.80
N LEU A 217 -15.60 4.97 42.08
CA LEU A 217 -14.29 5.23 42.70
C LEU A 217 -14.08 6.70 43.08
N LEU A 218 -14.96 7.60 42.61
CA LEU A 218 -14.83 9.05 42.78
C LEU A 218 -15.00 9.52 44.24
N TRP A 219 -15.54 8.69 45.12
CA TRP A 219 -15.98 9.11 46.44
C TRP A 219 -14.93 8.97 47.57
N THR A 220 -13.77 8.39 47.29
CA THR A 220 -12.76 8.08 48.34
C THR A 220 -11.46 8.87 48.25
N CYS A 221 -11.24 9.66 47.20
CA CYS A 221 -10.01 10.42 47.02
C CYS A 221 -10.23 11.92 47.22
N SER A 222 -9.98 12.40 48.43
CA SER A 222 -10.15 13.82 48.82
C SER A 222 -9.08 14.76 48.26
N ASN A 223 -8.10 14.27 47.50
CA ASN A 223 -6.93 15.04 47.05
C ASN A 223 -6.69 14.88 45.54
N THR A 224 -6.65 16.00 44.81
CA THR A 224 -6.61 16.06 43.33
C THR A 224 -5.37 15.39 42.72
N SER A 225 -4.25 15.35 43.44
CA SER A 225 -3.01 14.70 43.00
C SER A 225 -3.10 13.16 42.99
N MET A 226 -3.82 12.57 43.95
CA MET A 226 -4.03 11.12 44.04
C MET A 226 -4.95 10.61 42.92
N PHE A 227 -5.90 11.44 42.50
CA PHE A 227 -6.84 11.16 41.41
C PHE A 227 -6.12 11.00 40.05
N LEU A 228 -5.23 11.93 39.72
CA LEU A 228 -4.43 11.87 38.47
C LEU A 228 -3.51 10.65 38.44
N LEU A 229 -2.93 10.27 39.58
CA LEU A 229 -2.05 9.11 39.70
C LEU A 229 -2.82 7.80 39.47
N CYS A 230 -4.00 7.67 40.08
CA CYS A 230 -4.86 6.49 39.95
C CYS A 230 -5.42 6.35 38.52
N TRP A 231 -5.81 7.46 37.89
CA TRP A 231 -6.28 7.50 36.50
C TRP A 231 -5.17 7.11 35.50
N GLY A 232 -3.93 7.57 35.72
CA GLY A 232 -2.76 7.17 34.91
C GLY A 232 -2.43 5.68 35.02
N LEU A 233 -2.48 5.11 36.23
CA LEU A 233 -2.21 3.69 36.49
C LEU A 233 -3.26 2.77 35.84
N GLN A 234 -4.53 3.18 35.82
CA GLN A 234 -5.62 2.36 35.28
C GLN A 234 -5.63 2.30 33.74
N ASN A 235 -5.29 3.41 33.07
CA ASN A 235 -5.09 3.41 31.62
C ASN A 235 -3.87 2.58 31.19
N CYS A 236 -2.78 2.63 31.96
CA CYS A 236 -1.59 1.81 31.71
C CYS A 236 -1.88 0.30 31.87
N THR A 237 -2.64 -0.09 32.90
CA THR A 237 -3.01 -1.50 33.12
C THR A 237 -3.95 -2.03 32.04
N GLN A 238 -4.91 -1.22 31.58
CA GLN A 238 -5.79 -1.58 30.46
C GLN A 238 -5.03 -1.71 29.13
N TYR A 239 -4.06 -0.82 28.88
CA TYR A 239 -3.17 -0.89 27.72
C TYR A 239 -2.31 -2.16 27.73
N VAL A 240 -1.68 -2.48 28.87
CA VAL A 240 -0.85 -3.69 29.03
C VAL A 240 -1.70 -4.95 28.84
N PHE A 241 -2.92 -4.99 29.38
CA PHE A 241 -3.83 -6.14 29.22
C PHE A 241 -4.24 -6.32 27.75
N PHE A 242 -4.54 -5.24 27.02
CA PHE A 242 -4.84 -5.28 25.59
C PHE A 242 -3.65 -5.77 24.76
N CYS A 243 -2.43 -5.29 25.05
CA CYS A 243 -1.20 -5.77 24.41
C CYS A 243 -0.96 -7.27 24.69
N VAL A 244 -1.20 -7.73 25.91
CA VAL A 244 -1.06 -9.15 26.28
C VAL A 244 -2.11 -10.01 25.58
N MET A 245 -3.37 -9.55 25.51
CA MET A 245 -4.45 -10.23 24.79
C MET A 245 -4.17 -10.32 23.28
N GLN A 246 -3.63 -9.26 22.67
CA GLN A 246 -3.18 -9.31 21.28
C GLN A 246 -2.03 -10.30 21.09
N LYS A 247 -1.03 -10.32 21.99
CA LYS A 247 0.07 -11.29 21.94
C LYS A 247 -0.42 -12.74 22.09
N GLN A 248 -1.43 -12.98 22.93
CA GLN A 248 -2.03 -14.31 23.08
C GLN A 248 -2.85 -14.74 21.86
N LYS A 249 -3.63 -13.83 21.26
CA LYS A 249 -4.32 -14.08 19.98
C LYS A 249 -3.33 -14.33 18.82
N LYS A 250 -2.14 -13.72 18.86
CA LYS A 250 -1.04 -13.95 17.89
C LYS A 250 -0.38 -15.32 18.07
N LYS A 251 -0.17 -15.79 19.30
CA LYS A 251 0.39 -17.14 19.57
C LYS A 251 -0.54 -18.29 19.14
N ASN A 252 -1.85 -18.06 19.09
CA ASN A 252 -2.85 -19.06 18.70
C ASN A 252 -3.30 -18.93 17.24
N LYS A 253 -2.69 -18.05 16.42
CA LYS A 253 -2.96 -18.09 14.99
C LYS A 253 -2.19 -19.28 14.39
N PRO A 254 -2.87 -20.23 13.73
CA PRO A 254 -2.17 -21.29 13.02
C PRO A 254 -1.25 -20.66 11.97
N GLU A 255 -0.01 -21.15 11.87
CA GLU A 255 0.91 -20.78 10.80
C GLU A 255 0.22 -21.10 9.47
N VAL A 256 -0.20 -20.06 8.76
CA VAL A 256 -0.78 -20.21 7.42
C VAL A 256 0.39 -20.46 6.49
N PHE A 257 0.81 -21.71 6.39
CA PHE A 257 1.73 -22.10 5.33
C PHE A 257 1.07 -21.76 3.99
N ASN A 258 1.70 -20.85 3.23
CA ASN A 258 1.28 -20.41 1.89
C ASN A 258 1.42 -21.52 0.83
N PHE A 259 1.12 -22.77 1.16
CA PHE A 259 0.99 -23.87 0.19
C PHE A 259 0.04 -23.49 -0.95
N SER A 260 -0.99 -22.69 -0.65
CA SER A 260 -1.94 -22.17 -1.63
C SER A 260 -1.28 -21.45 -2.82
N ALA A 261 -0.16 -20.72 -2.63
CA ALA A 261 0.47 -19.99 -3.73
C ALA A 261 1.21 -20.92 -4.69
N ILE A 262 1.91 -21.92 -4.16
CA ILE A 262 2.72 -22.85 -4.96
C ILE A 262 1.82 -23.74 -5.84
N HIS A 263 0.61 -24.09 -5.36
CA HIS A 263 -0.37 -24.84 -6.15
C HIS A 263 -1.01 -24.04 -7.29
N LEU A 264 -0.95 -22.72 -7.24
CA LEU A 264 -1.55 -21.82 -8.25
C LEU A 264 -0.60 -21.51 -9.43
N ILE A 265 0.61 -22.08 -9.41
CA ILE A 265 1.58 -21.94 -10.51
C ILE A 265 1.13 -22.79 -11.70
N HIS A 266 1.13 -22.22 -12.91
CA HIS A 266 0.64 -22.91 -14.10
C HIS A 266 1.56 -24.03 -14.58
N ASP A 267 2.87 -23.80 -14.56
CA ASP A 267 3.88 -24.77 -14.98
C ASP A 267 5.00 -24.82 -13.92
N PRO A 268 4.83 -25.66 -12.87
CA PRO A 268 5.80 -25.75 -11.79
C PRO A 268 7.13 -26.37 -12.26
N GLN A 269 7.11 -27.23 -13.28
CA GLN A 269 8.31 -27.90 -13.80
C GLN A 269 9.21 -26.93 -14.55
N ASP A 270 8.68 -26.23 -15.56
CA ASP A 270 9.44 -25.21 -16.30
C ASP A 270 9.93 -24.09 -15.37
N PHE A 271 9.12 -23.74 -14.36
CA PHE A 271 9.53 -22.77 -13.34
C PHE A 271 10.74 -23.26 -12.53
N ALA A 272 10.71 -24.50 -12.04
CA ALA A 272 11.83 -25.09 -11.29
C ALA A 272 13.10 -25.19 -12.13
N GLU A 273 13.00 -25.64 -13.38
CA GLU A 273 14.15 -25.75 -14.30
C GLU A 273 14.78 -24.38 -14.60
N LYS A 274 13.96 -23.34 -14.82
CA LYS A 274 14.45 -21.97 -15.03
C LYS A 274 15.13 -21.42 -13.78
N LEU A 275 14.58 -21.68 -12.60
CA LEU A 275 15.20 -21.27 -11.34
C LEU A 275 16.55 -21.97 -11.12
N LEU A 276 16.65 -23.25 -11.46
CA LEU A 276 17.90 -24.02 -11.39
C LEU A 276 18.98 -23.44 -12.32
N LYS A 277 18.63 -23.18 -13.59
CA LYS A 277 19.53 -22.52 -14.56
C LYS A 277 19.99 -21.15 -14.07
N GLN A 278 19.09 -20.38 -13.45
CA GLN A 278 19.45 -19.11 -12.85
C GLN A 278 20.41 -19.31 -11.66
N LEU A 279 20.18 -20.30 -10.80
CA LEU A 279 21.02 -20.60 -9.64
C LEU A 279 22.46 -20.96 -10.04
N GLU A 280 22.64 -21.77 -11.09
CA GLU A 280 23.96 -22.15 -11.63
C GLU A 280 24.78 -20.93 -12.07
N SER A 281 24.11 -19.96 -12.71
CA SER A 281 24.73 -18.73 -13.21
C SER A 281 24.71 -17.56 -12.21
N CYS A 282 24.10 -17.76 -11.03
CA CYS A 282 23.82 -16.70 -10.08
C CYS A 282 25.10 -16.18 -9.40
N LYS A 283 25.35 -14.87 -9.52
CA LYS A 283 26.44 -14.15 -8.82
C LYS A 283 25.99 -13.43 -7.54
N GLU A 284 24.75 -13.65 -7.11
CA GLU A 284 24.19 -13.03 -5.90
C GLU A 284 24.80 -13.59 -4.61
N ARG A 285 24.51 -12.91 -3.49
CA ARG A 285 24.91 -13.32 -2.14
C ARG A 285 24.41 -14.74 -1.83
N PHE A 286 25.15 -15.44 -0.96
CA PHE A 286 24.85 -16.82 -0.55
C PHE A 286 23.43 -16.97 0.02
N GLU A 287 22.94 -16.00 0.80
CA GLU A 287 21.58 -16.00 1.34
C GLU A 287 20.50 -16.09 0.25
N VAL A 288 20.69 -15.39 -0.87
CA VAL A 288 19.76 -15.42 -2.01
C VAL A 288 19.80 -16.78 -2.69
N LYS A 289 20.98 -17.38 -2.81
CA LYS A 289 21.15 -18.74 -3.34
C LYS A 289 20.45 -19.78 -2.46
N MET A 290 20.54 -19.64 -1.13
CA MET A 290 19.82 -20.50 -0.19
C MET A 290 18.31 -20.37 -0.33
N MET A 291 17.79 -19.15 -0.50
CA MET A 291 16.35 -18.94 -0.75
C MET A 291 15.89 -19.57 -2.07
N LEU A 292 16.70 -19.51 -3.13
CA LEU A 292 16.42 -20.19 -4.40
C LEU A 292 16.40 -21.71 -4.24
N MET A 293 17.40 -22.29 -3.56
CA MET A 293 17.47 -23.73 -3.30
C MET A 293 16.28 -24.22 -2.46
N ASP A 294 15.88 -23.48 -1.42
CA ASP A 294 14.71 -23.79 -0.59
C ASP A 294 13.42 -23.78 -1.44
N LEU A 295 13.25 -22.78 -2.31
CA LEU A 295 12.10 -22.71 -3.20
C LEU A 295 12.06 -23.87 -4.20
N ILE A 296 13.19 -24.21 -4.83
CA ILE A 296 13.28 -25.34 -5.77
C ILE A 296 12.95 -26.66 -5.06
N SER A 297 13.51 -26.89 -3.87
CA SER A 297 13.23 -28.07 -3.05
C SER A 297 11.73 -28.22 -2.75
N ARG A 298 11.06 -27.12 -2.38
CA ARG A 298 9.60 -27.11 -2.15
C ARG A 298 8.80 -27.38 -3.41
N LEU A 299 9.20 -26.83 -4.56
CA LEU A 299 8.53 -27.08 -5.84
C LEU A 299 8.60 -28.56 -6.23
N VAL A 300 9.79 -29.15 -6.15
CA VAL A 300 10.03 -30.58 -6.42
C VAL A 300 9.23 -31.45 -5.46
N GLY A 301 9.27 -31.14 -4.16
CA GLY A 301 8.58 -31.94 -3.14
C GLY A 301 7.04 -31.88 -3.22
N ILE A 302 6.47 -30.77 -3.68
CA ILE A 302 5.00 -30.58 -3.75
C ILE A 302 4.43 -31.13 -5.05
N HIS A 303 5.10 -30.89 -6.17
CA HIS A 303 4.59 -31.25 -7.50
C HIS A 303 5.18 -32.57 -8.03
N GLU A 304 5.97 -33.29 -7.21
CA GLU A 304 6.66 -34.54 -7.55
C GLU A 304 7.41 -34.46 -8.89
N VAL A 305 8.08 -33.32 -9.12
CA VAL A 305 8.78 -32.97 -10.37
C VAL A 305 10.17 -33.60 -10.45
#